data_AF-A0A0C9RZ44-F1
#
_entry.id   AF-A0A0C9RZ44-F1
#
_cell.length_a   1.000
_cell.length_b   1.000
_cell.length_c   1.000
_cell.angle_alpha   90.00
_cell.angle_beta   90.00
_cell.angle_gamma   90.00
#
_symmetry.space_group_name_H-M   'P 1'
#
loop_
_entity.id
_entity.type
_entity.pdbx_description
1 polymer ?
#
loop_
_entity_poly.entity_id
_entity_poly.type
_entity_poly.pdbx_seq_one_letter_code
_entity_poly.pdbx_strand_id
1 'polypeptide(L)'
;MGPQSPEFEAWGKLLSSVLSDRAFKDSDDQSALVYLLLKEKEKWADKMLVEHGYYLNGYWVEIVGTYENMTERYEAMEREHPILKQRHAEKMKRDYAEIRKPYLGLDESGDDAAYEINKKRRRAFVTHFTGCEPCSGDHNKKYNGEKCWKAMERALNFADNQVLKHYGFRHDNLSSSHVTPIS
;
A
#
# COMPACT_ATOMS: atom_id res chain seq x y z
N MET A 1 -5.48 -21.78 14.62
CA MET A 1 -4.04 -21.94 14.34
C MET A 1 -3.28 -20.74 14.91
N GLY A 2 -3.41 -20.50 16.22
CA GLY A 2 -2.89 -19.29 16.88
C GLY A 2 -1.68 -19.61 17.79
N PRO A 3 -0.88 -18.60 18.16
CA PRO A 3 0.37 -18.78 18.91
C PRO A 3 0.20 -19.36 20.32
N GLN A 4 -0.99 -19.24 20.92
CA GLN A 4 -1.28 -19.80 22.24
C GLN A 4 -1.79 -21.26 22.19
N SER A 5 -1.95 -21.85 21.00
CA SER A 5 -2.39 -23.23 20.83
C SER A 5 -1.26 -24.18 21.22
N PRO A 6 -1.52 -25.26 21.99
CA PRO A 6 -0.55 -26.35 22.18
C PRO A 6 -0.05 -26.95 20.86
N GLU A 7 -0.84 -26.86 19.80
CA GLU A 7 -0.57 -27.41 18.47
C GLU A 7 0.10 -26.41 17.52
N PHE A 8 0.59 -25.26 18.01
CA PHE A 8 1.15 -24.19 17.17
C PHE A 8 2.22 -24.68 16.17
N GLU A 9 3.17 -25.51 16.63
CA GLU A 9 4.20 -26.11 15.76
C GLU A 9 3.61 -27.07 14.73
N ALA A 10 2.59 -27.85 15.13
CA ALA A 10 1.91 -28.79 14.23
C ALA A 10 1.14 -28.02 13.13
N TRP A 11 0.53 -26.89 13.48
CA TRP A 11 -0.10 -25.99 12.52
C TRP A 11 0.89 -25.37 11.55
N GLY A 12 2.07 -24.96 12.01
CA GLY A 12 3.14 -24.47 11.13
C GLY A 12 3.53 -25.52 10.07
N LYS A 13 3.74 -26.77 10.50
CA LYS A 13 4.04 -27.90 9.60
C LYS A 13 2.91 -28.19 8.61
N LEU A 14 1.65 -28.15 9.07
CA LEU A 14 0.48 -28.34 8.20
C LEU A 14 0.35 -27.22 7.16
N LEU A 15 0.55 -25.97 7.57
CA LEU A 15 0.48 -24.84 6.66
C LEU A 15 1.59 -24.91 5.61
N SER A 16 2.82 -25.26 6.01
CA SER A 16 3.94 -25.45 5.07
C SER A 16 3.79 -26.66 4.16
N SER A 17 3.00 -27.67 4.51
CA SER A 17 2.74 -28.81 3.61
C SER A 17 1.69 -28.49 2.54
N VAL A 18 0.78 -27.55 2.82
CA VAL A 18 -0.26 -27.12 1.86
C VAL A 18 0.18 -25.90 1.05
N LEU A 19 0.94 -24.99 1.65
CA LEU A 19 1.40 -23.74 1.06
C LEU A 19 2.94 -23.79 0.97
N SER A 20 3.45 -24.23 -0.17
CA SER A 20 4.87 -24.60 -0.35
C SER A 20 5.83 -23.41 -0.45
N ASP A 21 5.33 -22.22 -0.73
CA ASP A 21 6.09 -20.99 -0.97
C ASP A 21 6.19 -20.06 0.25
N ARG A 22 5.79 -20.56 1.43
CA ARG A 22 5.83 -19.79 2.68
C ARG A 22 7.26 -19.43 3.09
N ALA A 23 7.47 -18.14 3.35
CA ALA A 23 8.75 -17.63 3.84
C ALA A 23 9.07 -18.07 5.28
N PHE A 24 8.04 -18.19 6.12
CA PHE A 24 8.17 -18.61 7.52
C PHE A 24 7.45 -19.94 7.75
N LYS A 25 8.04 -20.79 8.59
CA LYS A 25 7.50 -22.14 8.87
C LYS A 25 6.48 -22.15 10.01
N ASP A 26 6.60 -21.22 10.94
CA ASP A 26 5.69 -21.09 12.08
C ASP A 26 4.29 -20.73 11.63
N SER A 27 3.27 -21.06 12.43
CA SER A 27 1.89 -20.72 12.07
C SER A 27 1.68 -19.20 12.13
N ASP A 28 1.11 -18.63 11.08
CA ASP A 28 0.72 -17.22 11.01
C ASP A 28 -0.74 -17.07 10.55
N ASP A 29 -1.35 -15.95 10.90
CA ASP A 29 -2.75 -15.64 10.63
C ASP A 29 -3.04 -15.48 9.13
N GLN A 30 -2.11 -14.88 8.38
CA GLN A 30 -2.23 -14.75 6.92
C GLN A 30 -2.32 -16.12 6.24
N SER A 31 -1.40 -17.04 6.55
CA SER A 31 -1.37 -18.40 6.02
C SER A 31 -2.56 -19.22 6.49
N ALA A 32 -2.99 -19.06 7.75
CA ALA A 32 -4.17 -19.72 8.28
C ALA A 32 -5.46 -19.29 7.54
N LEU A 33 -5.58 -18.01 7.17
CA LEU A 33 -6.70 -17.51 6.37
C LEU A 33 -6.69 -18.10 4.96
N VAL A 34 -5.53 -18.16 4.29
CA VAL A 34 -5.40 -18.82 2.98
C VAL A 34 -5.80 -20.29 3.09
N TYR A 35 -5.31 -20.99 4.11
CA TYR A 35 -5.67 -22.39 4.35
C TYR A 35 -7.18 -22.58 4.53
N LEU A 36 -7.83 -21.73 5.35
CA LEU A 36 -9.28 -21.75 5.55
C LEU A 36 -10.03 -21.57 4.23
N LEU A 37 -9.62 -20.59 3.41
CA LEU A 37 -10.23 -20.34 2.11
C LEU A 37 -10.05 -21.49 1.12
N LEU A 38 -8.91 -22.18 1.15
CA LEU A 38 -8.67 -23.36 0.31
C LEU A 38 -9.48 -24.57 0.76
N LYS A 39 -9.68 -24.77 2.06
CA LYS A 39 -10.36 -25.95 2.62
C LYS A 39 -11.87 -25.79 2.77
N GLU A 40 -12.35 -24.60 3.06
CA GLU A 40 -13.77 -24.31 3.29
C GLU A 40 -14.30 -23.26 2.28
N LYS A 41 -13.81 -23.31 1.02
CA LYS A 41 -14.18 -22.36 -0.05
C LYS A 41 -15.70 -22.21 -0.18
N GLU A 42 -16.43 -23.31 -0.26
CA GLU A 42 -17.89 -23.33 -0.46
C GLU A 42 -18.67 -22.61 0.65
N LYS A 43 -18.09 -22.50 1.84
CA LYS A 43 -18.75 -21.90 3.01
C LYS A 43 -18.43 -20.41 3.15
N TRP A 44 -17.24 -19.98 2.73
CA TRP A 44 -16.70 -18.65 3.03
C TRP A 44 -16.42 -17.77 1.81
N ALA A 45 -16.11 -18.34 0.64
CA ALA A 45 -15.63 -17.56 -0.50
C ALA A 45 -16.65 -16.52 -0.98
N ASP A 46 -17.93 -16.86 -1.07
CA ASP A 46 -18.98 -15.94 -1.53
C ASP A 46 -19.25 -14.78 -0.56
N LYS A 47 -18.67 -14.84 0.65
CA LYS A 47 -18.77 -13.79 1.67
C LYS A 47 -17.50 -12.93 1.74
N MET A 48 -16.49 -13.23 0.91
CA MET A 48 -15.19 -12.56 0.95
C MET A 48 -14.89 -11.92 -0.40
N LEU A 49 -14.61 -10.62 -0.37
CA LEU A 49 -14.09 -9.89 -1.52
C LEU A 49 -12.56 -9.87 -1.45
N VAL A 50 -11.89 -10.46 -2.45
CA VAL A 50 -10.45 -10.34 -2.62
C VAL A 50 -10.15 -9.11 -3.48
N GLU A 51 -9.93 -7.98 -2.80
CA GLU A 51 -9.63 -6.70 -3.43
C GLU A 51 -8.22 -6.71 -4.06
N HIS A 52 -8.15 -6.74 -5.38
CA HIS A 52 -6.88 -6.72 -6.16
C HIS A 52 -6.67 -5.38 -6.86
N GLY A 53 -7.75 -4.69 -7.11
CA GLY A 53 -7.97 -3.42 -6.46
C GLY A 53 -7.04 -2.22 -6.61
N TYR A 54 -7.23 -1.35 -5.68
CA TYR A 54 -6.19 -0.44 -5.30
C TYR A 54 -5.23 -1.21 -4.39
N TYR A 55 -4.11 -0.60 -4.04
CA TYR A 55 -3.21 -1.15 -3.03
C TYR A 55 -3.84 -1.06 -1.62
N LEU A 56 -4.83 -1.90 -1.33
CA LEU A 56 -5.37 -2.08 0.03
C LEU A 56 -4.28 -2.63 0.96
N ASN A 57 -3.45 -3.52 0.44
CA ASN A 57 -2.19 -3.93 1.04
C ASN A 57 -1.10 -3.91 -0.05
N GLY A 58 -0.32 -2.84 -0.12
CA GLY A 58 0.70 -2.66 -1.16
C GLY A 58 2.09 -3.07 -0.70
N TYR A 59 2.74 -3.99 -1.42
CA TYR A 59 4.11 -4.40 -1.10
C TYR A 59 5.10 -3.25 -1.36
N TRP A 60 5.74 -2.78 -0.30
CA TRP A 60 6.51 -1.54 -0.32
C TRP A 60 7.63 -1.49 -1.38
N VAL A 61 8.27 -2.62 -1.69
CA VAL A 61 9.39 -2.67 -2.66
C VAL A 61 8.94 -2.25 -4.06
N GLU A 62 7.70 -2.54 -4.44
CA GLU A 62 7.15 -2.15 -5.75
C GLU A 62 6.70 -0.69 -5.78
N ILE A 63 6.41 -0.10 -4.62
CA ILE A 63 5.71 1.18 -4.50
C ILE A 63 6.69 2.33 -4.24
N VAL A 64 7.63 2.16 -3.30
CA VAL A 64 8.45 3.28 -2.79
C VAL A 64 9.31 3.93 -3.87
N GLY A 65 9.74 3.17 -4.88
CA GLY A 65 10.49 3.70 -6.03
C GLY A 65 9.65 4.52 -7.01
N THR A 66 8.33 4.53 -6.86
CA THR A 66 7.40 5.21 -7.79
C THR A 66 6.93 6.58 -7.30
N TYR A 67 7.24 6.95 -6.05
CA TYR A 67 6.68 8.13 -5.39
C TYR A 67 7.02 9.45 -6.11
N GLU A 68 8.23 9.61 -6.61
CA GLU A 68 8.63 10.81 -7.35
C GLU A 68 7.80 10.98 -8.63
N ASN A 69 7.72 9.94 -9.46
CA ASN A 69 6.90 9.94 -10.68
C ASN A 69 5.41 10.18 -10.36
N MET A 70 4.92 9.54 -9.29
CA MET A 70 3.55 9.74 -8.83
C MET A 70 3.29 11.19 -8.37
N THR A 71 4.27 11.81 -7.71
CA THR A 71 4.19 13.20 -7.27
C THR A 71 4.13 14.13 -8.48
N GLU A 72 5.09 13.98 -9.40
CA GLU A 72 5.19 14.77 -10.63
C GLU A 72 3.92 14.69 -11.47
N ARG A 73 3.37 13.48 -11.66
CA ARG A 73 2.14 13.26 -12.44
C ARG A 73 0.96 14.02 -11.84
N TYR A 74 0.77 13.94 -10.53
CA TYR A 74 -0.35 14.62 -9.86
C TYR A 74 -0.15 16.14 -9.84
N GLU A 75 1.09 16.61 -9.66
CA GLU A 75 1.39 18.04 -9.72
C GLU A 75 1.22 18.62 -11.14
N ALA A 76 1.63 17.89 -12.18
CA ALA A 76 1.41 18.26 -13.57
C ALA A 76 -0.10 18.37 -13.86
N MET A 77 -0.86 17.35 -13.50
CA MET A 77 -2.32 17.33 -13.62
C MET A 77 -2.98 18.54 -12.93
N GLU A 78 -2.56 18.86 -11.71
CA GLU A 78 -3.09 20.03 -10.97
C GLU A 78 -2.62 21.37 -11.54
N ARG A 79 -1.45 21.45 -12.19
CA ARG A 79 -1.00 22.65 -12.92
C ARG A 79 -1.84 22.90 -14.17
N GLU A 80 -2.17 21.84 -14.90
CA GLU A 80 -2.97 21.90 -16.13
C GLU A 80 -4.46 22.18 -15.84
N HIS A 81 -4.95 21.72 -14.69
CA HIS A 81 -6.36 21.83 -14.32
C HIS A 81 -6.53 22.53 -12.95
N PRO A 82 -6.66 23.88 -12.93
CA PRO A 82 -6.76 24.66 -11.69
C PRO A 82 -7.91 24.25 -10.77
N ILE A 83 -8.99 23.68 -11.32
CA ILE A 83 -10.11 23.12 -10.53
C ILE A 83 -9.64 22.06 -9.53
N LEU A 84 -8.55 21.35 -9.83
CA LEU A 84 -7.99 20.32 -8.96
C LEU A 84 -7.15 20.90 -7.80
N LYS A 85 -6.74 22.16 -7.88
CA LYS A 85 -5.96 22.87 -6.83
C LYS A 85 -6.86 23.52 -5.77
N GLN A 86 -8.16 23.63 -6.04
CA GLN A 86 -9.05 24.35 -5.15
C GLN A 86 -9.12 23.64 -3.79
N ARG A 87 -9.02 24.41 -2.70
CA ARG A 87 -9.19 23.86 -1.36
C ARG A 87 -10.66 23.52 -1.16
N HIS A 88 -10.92 22.30 -0.69
CA HIS A 88 -12.26 21.86 -0.36
C HIS A 88 -12.35 21.53 1.13
N ALA A 89 -13.52 21.74 1.72
CA ALA A 89 -13.80 21.24 3.06
C ALA A 89 -13.66 19.71 3.06
N GLU A 90 -13.14 19.13 4.14
CA GLU A 90 -12.86 17.68 4.22
C GLU A 90 -14.08 16.80 3.95
N LYS A 91 -15.29 17.32 4.21
CA LYS A 91 -16.57 16.65 3.95
C LYS A 91 -16.87 16.43 2.45
N MET A 92 -16.20 17.15 1.56
CA MET A 92 -16.34 17.06 0.09
C MET A 92 -15.33 16.09 -0.57
N LYS A 93 -14.59 15.29 0.22
CA LYS A 93 -13.54 14.40 -0.31
C LYS A 93 -14.02 13.38 -1.35
N ARG A 94 -15.28 12.91 -1.26
CA ARG A 94 -15.87 11.98 -2.24
C ARG A 94 -15.93 12.61 -3.63
N ASP A 95 -16.39 13.84 -3.71
CA ASP A 95 -16.51 14.57 -4.99
C ASP A 95 -15.13 14.81 -5.60
N TYR A 96 -14.11 15.03 -4.78
CA TYR A 96 -12.75 15.29 -5.24
C TYR A 96 -12.06 14.09 -5.90
N ALA A 97 -12.31 12.88 -5.39
CA ALA A 97 -11.80 11.66 -6.03
C ALA A 97 -12.44 11.47 -7.42
N GLU A 98 -13.75 11.71 -7.53
CA GLU A 98 -14.49 11.64 -8.80
C GLU A 98 -14.02 12.70 -9.80
N ILE A 99 -13.81 13.94 -9.35
CA ILE A 99 -13.31 15.05 -10.19
C ILE A 99 -11.92 14.72 -10.78
N ARG A 100 -11.07 13.97 -10.06
CA ARG A 100 -9.74 13.58 -10.56
C ARG A 100 -9.76 12.44 -11.58
N LYS A 101 -10.77 11.56 -11.55
CA LYS A 101 -10.79 10.34 -12.39
C LYS A 101 -10.54 10.61 -13.89
N PRO A 102 -11.19 11.61 -14.52
CA PRO A 102 -10.99 11.88 -15.95
C PRO A 102 -9.55 12.26 -16.31
N TYR A 103 -8.81 12.82 -15.36
CA TYR A 103 -7.46 13.35 -15.57
C TYR A 103 -6.36 12.33 -15.23
N LEU A 104 -6.70 11.20 -14.63
CA LEU A 104 -5.75 10.12 -14.33
C LEU A 104 -5.47 9.22 -15.54
N GLY A 105 -6.18 9.45 -16.66
CA GLY A 105 -6.10 8.64 -17.86
C GLY A 105 -6.33 7.17 -17.54
N LEU A 106 -7.41 6.85 -16.82
CA LEU A 106 -7.70 5.46 -16.45
C LEU A 106 -8.15 4.67 -17.69
N ASP A 107 -7.82 3.38 -17.71
CA ASP A 107 -8.34 2.44 -18.70
C ASP A 107 -9.73 1.99 -18.26
N GLU A 108 -10.73 2.17 -19.13
CA GLU A 108 -12.14 1.88 -18.86
C GLU A 108 -12.60 0.54 -19.45
N SER A 109 -11.71 -0.26 -20.04
CA SER A 109 -12.06 -1.57 -20.63
C SER A 109 -12.63 -2.55 -19.59
N GLY A 110 -12.24 -2.39 -18.32
CA GLY A 110 -12.72 -3.20 -17.20
C GLY A 110 -12.13 -4.61 -17.14
N ASP A 111 -11.14 -4.92 -17.97
CA ASP A 111 -10.39 -6.17 -17.91
C ASP A 111 -9.26 -6.15 -16.85
N ASP A 112 -8.67 -7.31 -16.58
CA ASP A 112 -7.58 -7.45 -15.60
C ASP A 112 -6.34 -6.60 -15.94
N ALA A 113 -6.10 -6.30 -17.24
CA ALA A 113 -4.97 -5.47 -17.64
C ALA A 113 -5.25 -4.00 -17.31
N ALA A 114 -6.46 -3.51 -17.63
CA ALA A 114 -6.92 -2.19 -17.22
C ALA A 114 -6.88 -2.02 -15.70
N TYR A 115 -7.25 -3.09 -14.99
CA TYR A 115 -7.18 -3.18 -13.54
C TYR A 115 -5.76 -2.87 -13.02
N GLU A 116 -4.76 -3.62 -13.49
CA GLU A 116 -3.37 -3.48 -13.09
C GLU A 116 -2.75 -2.13 -13.50
N ILE A 117 -3.11 -1.62 -14.68
CA ILE A 117 -2.68 -0.31 -15.16
C ILE A 117 -3.24 0.78 -14.24
N ASN A 118 -4.54 0.75 -13.96
CA ASN A 118 -5.22 1.73 -13.12
C ASN A 118 -4.68 1.74 -11.69
N LYS A 119 -4.38 0.56 -11.14
CA LYS A 119 -3.74 0.41 -9.82
C LYS A 119 -2.40 1.16 -9.74
N LYS A 120 -1.58 1.10 -10.80
CA LYS A 120 -0.28 1.81 -10.90
C LYS A 120 -0.40 3.28 -11.28
N ARG A 121 -1.51 3.68 -11.91
CA ARG A 121 -1.81 5.10 -12.22
C ARG A 121 -2.25 5.88 -10.98
N ARG A 122 -2.95 5.22 -10.06
CA ARG A 122 -3.41 5.78 -8.79
C ARG A 122 -2.29 5.77 -7.75
N ARG A 123 -2.34 6.71 -6.79
CA ARG A 123 -1.50 6.64 -5.59
C ARG A 123 -1.85 5.38 -4.82
N ALA A 124 -0.83 4.65 -4.37
CA ALA A 124 -1.05 3.51 -3.48
C ALA A 124 -1.78 3.98 -2.21
N PHE A 125 -2.85 3.28 -1.84
CA PHE A 125 -3.62 3.62 -0.65
C PHE A 125 -2.86 3.23 0.63
N VAL A 126 -2.31 2.01 0.67
CA VAL A 126 -1.44 1.52 1.73
C VAL A 126 -0.10 1.09 1.15
N THR A 127 0.99 1.59 1.73
CA THR A 127 2.34 1.03 1.54
C THR A 127 2.70 0.22 2.78
N HIS A 128 2.74 -1.10 2.64
CA HIS A 128 2.92 -2.03 3.73
C HIS A 128 4.37 -2.57 3.75
N PHE A 129 5.09 -2.25 4.82
CA PHE A 129 6.49 -2.62 5.04
C PHE A 129 6.64 -4.03 5.63
N THR A 130 6.02 -5.01 4.98
CA THR A 130 6.12 -6.42 5.39
C THR A 130 7.58 -6.88 5.39
N GLY A 131 7.97 -7.57 6.46
CA GLY A 131 9.33 -8.06 6.68
C GLY A 131 10.37 -7.02 7.11
N CYS A 132 10.02 -5.75 7.34
CA CYS A 132 11.01 -4.78 7.82
C CYS A 132 11.27 -4.83 9.33
N GLU A 133 10.27 -5.27 10.11
CA GLU A 133 10.39 -5.57 11.54
C GLU A 133 11.19 -4.52 12.35
N PRO A 134 10.80 -3.23 12.32
CA PRO A 134 11.62 -2.16 12.90
C PRO A 134 11.67 -2.18 14.43
N CYS A 135 10.75 -2.87 15.09
CA CYS A 135 10.60 -2.87 16.56
C CYS A 135 11.27 -4.06 17.25
N SER A 136 11.40 -5.21 16.60
CA SER A 136 11.96 -6.42 17.22
C SER A 136 13.50 -6.39 17.28
N GLY A 137 14.14 -5.57 16.44
CA GLY A 137 15.60 -5.53 16.28
C GLY A 137 16.18 -6.72 15.51
N ASP A 138 15.39 -7.76 15.26
CA ASP A 138 15.77 -8.93 14.48
C ASP A 138 15.27 -8.74 13.04
N HIS A 139 15.98 -7.89 12.29
CA HIS A 139 15.58 -7.57 10.92
C HIS A 139 15.60 -8.83 10.06
N ASN A 140 14.48 -9.11 9.40
CA ASN A 140 14.39 -10.17 8.40
C ASN A 140 15.57 -10.05 7.41
N LYS A 141 16.39 -11.10 7.31
CA LYS A 141 17.59 -11.13 6.47
C LYS A 141 17.32 -10.83 4.99
N LYS A 142 16.06 -10.93 4.56
CA LYS A 142 15.62 -10.59 3.20
C LYS A 142 15.76 -9.10 2.89
N TYR A 143 15.64 -8.21 3.87
CA TYR A 143 15.72 -6.77 3.66
C TYR A 143 16.73 -6.14 4.63
N ASN A 144 17.58 -5.26 4.09
CA ASN A 144 18.49 -4.49 4.92
C ASN A 144 17.67 -3.48 5.75
N GLY A 145 17.83 -3.49 7.08
CA GLY A 145 17.11 -2.61 8.01
C GLY A 145 17.25 -1.12 7.69
N GLU A 146 18.41 -0.68 7.20
CA GLU A 146 18.63 0.70 6.75
C GLU A 146 17.79 1.05 5.52
N LYS A 147 17.67 0.10 4.56
CA LYS A 147 16.80 0.29 3.38
C LYS A 147 15.34 0.38 3.80
N CYS A 148 14.92 -0.46 4.75
CA CYS A 148 13.58 -0.40 5.32
C CYS A 148 13.30 0.97 5.96
N TRP A 149 14.20 1.45 6.82
CA TRP A 149 14.03 2.73 7.50
C TRP A 149 13.94 3.92 6.53
N LYS A 150 14.88 4.01 5.59
CA LYS A 150 14.87 5.04 4.54
C LYS A 150 13.60 4.99 3.69
N ALA A 151 13.12 3.79 3.39
CA ALA A 151 11.90 3.62 2.62
C ALA A 151 10.65 4.01 3.42
N MET A 152 10.60 3.71 4.72
CA MET A 152 9.54 4.17 5.64
C MET A 152 9.50 5.69 5.75
N GLU A 153 10.66 6.33 5.93
CA GLU A 153 10.78 7.80 5.95
C GLU A 153 10.24 8.41 4.65
N ARG A 154 10.63 7.87 3.49
CA ARG A 154 10.11 8.31 2.19
C ARG A 154 8.60 8.14 2.05
N ALA A 155 8.06 7.01 2.50
CA ALA A 155 6.62 6.77 2.48
C ALA A 155 5.86 7.74 3.39
N LEU A 156 6.39 8.00 4.58
CA LEU A 156 5.83 8.97 5.52
C LEU A 156 5.83 10.38 4.90
N ASN A 157 6.98 10.85 4.39
CA ASN A 157 7.09 12.18 3.79
C ASN A 157 6.22 12.32 2.52
N PHE A 158 6.06 11.25 1.73
CA PHE A 158 5.16 11.23 0.57
C PHE A 158 3.69 11.38 0.98
N ALA A 159 3.26 10.71 2.05
CA ALA A 159 1.92 10.87 2.60
C ALA A 159 1.74 12.24 3.25
N ASP A 160 2.72 12.68 4.04
CA ASP A 160 2.69 13.92 4.80
C ASP A 160 2.66 15.16 3.90
N ASN A 161 3.34 15.13 2.75
CA ASN A 161 3.24 16.17 1.72
C ASN A 161 1.79 16.41 1.24
N GLN A 162 0.91 15.41 1.31
CA GLN A 162 -0.51 15.59 0.96
C GLN A 162 -1.25 16.40 2.04
N VAL A 163 -0.82 16.31 3.30
CA VAL A 163 -1.34 17.09 4.43
C VAL A 163 -0.73 18.49 4.46
N LEU A 164 0.61 18.58 4.46
CA LEU A 164 1.37 19.84 4.52
C LEU A 164 0.98 20.82 3.42
N LYS A 165 0.65 20.32 2.23
CA LYS A 165 0.21 21.15 1.11
C LYS A 165 -1.02 22.00 1.42
N HIS A 166 -1.92 21.52 2.28
CA HIS A 166 -3.08 22.31 2.72
C HIS A 166 -2.68 23.53 3.56
N TYR A 167 -1.51 23.47 4.21
CA TYR A 167 -0.94 24.53 5.03
C TYR A 167 0.12 25.36 4.30
N GLY A 168 0.36 25.07 3.01
CA GLY A 168 1.34 25.80 2.20
C GLY A 168 2.79 25.37 2.44
N PHE A 169 3.03 24.13 2.88
CA PHE A 169 4.36 23.57 3.08
C PHE A 169 4.53 22.24 2.33
N ARG A 170 5.78 21.87 2.08
CA ARG A 170 6.19 20.56 1.56
C ARG A 170 7.58 20.20 2.08
N HIS A 171 7.88 18.92 2.19
CA HIS A 171 9.25 18.43 2.35
C HIS A 171 10.10 18.81 1.14
N ASP A 172 11.38 19.13 1.35
CA ASP A 172 12.30 19.48 0.27
C ASP A 172 12.50 18.32 -0.72
N ASN A 173 12.60 17.12 -0.16
CA ASN A 173 12.62 15.85 -0.86
C ASN A 173 12.10 14.75 0.08
N LEU A 174 11.82 13.56 -0.45
CA LEU A 174 11.24 12.47 0.34
C LEU A 174 12.20 11.87 1.37
N SER A 175 13.50 12.15 1.30
CA SER A 175 14.54 11.61 2.18
C SER A 175 14.99 12.60 3.26
N SER A 176 14.25 13.68 3.48
CA SER A 176 14.55 14.73 4.45
C SER A 176 13.29 15.11 5.21
N SER A 177 13.42 15.36 6.51
CA SER A 177 12.33 15.90 7.35
C SER A 177 12.18 17.42 7.27
N HIS A 178 13.04 18.09 6.49
CA HIS A 178 13.00 19.54 6.35
C HIS A 178 11.88 19.98 5.41
N VAL A 179 11.09 20.96 5.86
CA VAL A 179 9.93 21.49 5.13
C VAL A 179 10.16 22.93 4.69
N THR A 180 9.70 23.25 3.49
CA THR A 180 9.76 24.58 2.90
C THR A 180 8.37 25.05 2.46
N PRO A 181 8.12 26.38 2.45
CA PRO A 181 6.89 26.93 1.92
C PRO A 181 6.69 26.60 0.43
N ILE A 182 5.45 26.29 0.03
CA ILE A 182 5.06 26.15 -1.37
C ILE A 182 4.70 27.55 -1.90
N SER A 183 5.42 28.01 -2.93
CA SER A 183 5.12 29.24 -3.65
C SER A 183 3.95 29.11 -4.62
#